data_AF-A0A971BQ94-F1
#
_entry.id   AF-A0A971BQ94-F1
#
_cell.length_a   1.000
_cell.length_b   1.000
_cell.length_c   1.000
_cell.angle_alpha   90.00
_cell.angle_beta   90.00
_cell.angle_gamma   90.00
#
_symmetry.space_group_name_H-M   'P 1'
#
loop_
_entity.id
_entity.type
_entity.pdbx_description
1 polymer ?
#
loop_
_entity_poly.entity_id
_entity_poly.type
_entity_poly.pdbx_seq_one_letter_code
_entity_poly.pdbx_strand_id
1 'polypeptide(L)'
;MKKHYNIPVFIPHAGCPFQCLYCNQNKIATQNSAPYPEHLSYIIEPALHTIPADAEIEVAFFGGNFTSLPANLQSEYLNAMADYLSSERVSGIRISTRPDAISAPILNRLAQGGVTTIELGVQSLHDEVLKASSRGYYAEDVFTACELIKQYNFKLGIQLMIGLPGSTYYHELYSTQNTIKINPDMVRIYPTLVIEDTGLHHMYLRNTYQPLSLDEAIETVLQMYMQFQIAHIPVIRMGLHPGEELRQPGNIIAGPFHPAFGELVEQALFKQQAEPLLLWYKEHGHASGNVKLYVNPRDISKLVGNKRANIFWWQSNYDLKVIPVGIDQLSQNEIGVSTFDDNSPLKTITREEFLSLVNTGQ
;
A
#
# COMPACT_ATOMS: atom_id res chain seq x y z
N MET A 1 -1.23 18.85 -9.89
CA MET A 1 -1.71 17.51 -10.32
C MET A 1 -3.16 17.37 -9.90
N LYS A 2 -4.01 16.82 -10.78
CA LYS A 2 -5.38 16.45 -10.41
C LYS A 2 -5.33 15.36 -9.33
N LYS A 3 -6.28 15.38 -8.39
CA LYS A 3 -6.37 14.35 -7.36
C LYS A 3 -7.05 13.11 -7.96
N HIS A 4 -6.45 11.94 -7.75
CA HIS A 4 -6.96 10.66 -8.22
C HIS A 4 -8.04 10.12 -7.27
N TYR A 5 -9.14 9.61 -7.82
CA TYR A 5 -10.21 8.92 -7.10
C TYR A 5 -10.54 7.59 -7.79
N ASN A 6 -10.75 6.55 -6.98
CA ASN A 6 -11.29 5.29 -7.44
C ASN A 6 -12.76 5.20 -7.04
N ILE A 7 -13.62 4.83 -7.98
CA ILE A 7 -14.97 4.33 -7.68
C ILE A 7 -14.88 2.80 -7.62
N PRO A 8 -14.87 2.19 -6.43
CA PRO A 8 -14.69 0.75 -6.31
C PRO A 8 -15.97 0.00 -6.68
N VAL A 9 -15.84 -0.98 -7.56
CA VAL A 9 -16.86 -1.97 -7.88
C VAL A 9 -16.33 -3.33 -7.43
N PHE A 10 -16.93 -3.91 -6.40
CA PHE A 10 -16.48 -5.20 -5.87
C PHE A 10 -17.14 -6.36 -6.62
N ILE A 11 -16.31 -7.25 -7.17
CA ILE A 11 -16.67 -8.51 -7.81
C ILE A 11 -16.14 -9.68 -6.97
N PRO A 12 -16.62 -9.86 -5.71
CA PRO A 12 -16.05 -10.75 -4.71
C PRO A 12 -15.93 -12.19 -5.23
N HIS A 13 -14.74 -12.78 -5.10
CA HIS A 13 -14.42 -14.15 -5.55
C HIS A 13 -14.60 -14.43 -7.05
N ALA A 14 -15.13 -13.49 -7.83
CA ALA A 14 -15.45 -13.72 -9.23
C ALA A 14 -14.16 -13.92 -10.04
N GLY A 15 -14.08 -15.01 -10.81
CA GLY A 15 -12.88 -15.40 -11.57
C GLY A 15 -11.75 -16.00 -10.73
N CYS A 16 -11.89 -16.12 -9.41
CA CYS A 16 -10.88 -16.80 -8.59
C CYS A 16 -10.97 -18.33 -8.81
N PRO A 17 -9.87 -19.01 -9.17
CA PRO A 17 -9.89 -20.45 -9.40
C PRO A 17 -10.10 -21.26 -8.10
N PHE A 18 -9.80 -20.65 -6.95
CA PHE A 18 -9.97 -21.21 -5.61
C PHE A 18 -9.95 -20.09 -4.55
N GLN A 19 -10.31 -20.43 -3.32
CA GLN A 19 -10.18 -19.53 -2.16
C GLN A 19 -8.73 -19.53 -1.65
N CYS A 20 -8.11 -18.35 -1.54
CA CYS A 20 -6.73 -18.25 -1.04
C CYS A 20 -6.66 -18.53 0.46
N LEU A 21 -5.52 -19.02 0.95
CA LEU A 21 -5.33 -19.35 2.37
C LEU A 21 -5.60 -18.20 3.32
N TYR A 22 -5.36 -16.96 2.91
CA TYR A 22 -5.48 -15.75 3.74
C TYR A 22 -6.70 -14.89 3.39
N CYS A 23 -7.55 -15.33 2.47
CA CYS A 23 -8.59 -14.49 1.88
C CYS A 23 -9.97 -15.12 2.03
N ASN A 24 -10.92 -14.31 2.49
CA ASN A 24 -12.35 -14.61 2.47
C ASN A 24 -13.09 -13.36 1.98
N GLN A 25 -13.42 -13.28 0.68
CA GLN A 25 -14.04 -12.07 0.13
C GLN A 25 -15.46 -11.86 0.64
N ASN A 26 -16.16 -12.92 1.06
CA ASN A 26 -17.46 -12.78 1.74
C ASN A 26 -17.35 -12.07 3.11
N LYS A 27 -16.14 -11.99 3.69
CA LYS A 27 -15.87 -11.25 4.93
C LYS A 27 -15.11 -9.95 4.71
N ILE A 28 -14.37 -9.83 3.60
CA ILE A 28 -13.52 -8.68 3.27
C ILE A 28 -14.29 -7.64 2.46
N ALA A 29 -15.07 -8.08 1.47
CA ALA A 29 -15.80 -7.20 0.56
C ALA A 29 -17.12 -6.78 1.19
N THR A 30 -17.47 -5.50 1.05
CA THR A 30 -18.73 -4.90 1.57
C THR A 30 -20.00 -5.39 0.88
N GLN A 31 -19.88 -6.31 -0.09
CA GLN A 31 -20.97 -6.89 -0.85
C GLN A 31 -20.65 -8.36 -1.08
N ASN A 32 -21.65 -9.23 -0.90
CA ASN A 32 -21.50 -10.68 -1.00
C ASN A 32 -21.62 -11.23 -2.43
N SER A 33 -21.98 -10.39 -3.41
CA SER A 33 -22.15 -10.78 -4.81
C SER A 33 -21.67 -9.68 -5.74
N ALA A 34 -21.07 -10.08 -6.86
CA ALA A 34 -20.72 -9.16 -7.93
C ALA A 34 -21.99 -8.49 -8.49
N PRO A 35 -22.00 -7.15 -8.70
CA PRO A 35 -23.11 -6.49 -9.35
C PRO A 35 -23.17 -6.91 -10.82
N TYR A 36 -24.38 -7.06 -11.36
CA TYR A 36 -24.56 -7.28 -12.79
C TYR A 36 -24.08 -6.05 -13.59
N PRO A 37 -23.50 -6.23 -14.79
CA PRO A 37 -23.01 -5.11 -15.61
C PRO A 37 -24.05 -4.00 -15.84
N GLU A 38 -25.32 -4.35 -16.04
CA GLU A 38 -26.43 -3.40 -16.23
C GLU A 38 -26.73 -2.56 -14.97
N HIS A 39 -26.26 -2.99 -13.79
CA HIS A 39 -26.49 -2.33 -12.51
C HIS A 39 -25.31 -1.45 -12.06
N LEU A 40 -24.23 -1.34 -12.85
CA LEU A 40 -23.07 -0.53 -12.48
C LEU A 40 -23.43 0.95 -12.28
N SER A 41 -24.41 1.47 -13.01
CA SER A 41 -24.88 2.86 -12.87
C SER A 41 -25.35 3.19 -11.46
N TYR A 42 -25.95 2.24 -10.75
CA TYR A 42 -26.38 2.43 -9.35
C TYR A 42 -25.21 2.62 -8.38
N ILE A 43 -24.00 2.22 -8.76
CA ILE A 43 -22.78 2.39 -7.97
C ILE A 43 -22.03 3.64 -8.43
N ILE A 44 -21.89 3.81 -9.75
CA ILE A 44 -21.04 4.85 -10.34
C ILE A 44 -21.70 6.23 -10.23
N GLU A 45 -22.98 6.37 -10.54
CA GLU A 45 -23.65 7.67 -10.56
C GLU A 45 -23.63 8.33 -9.18
N PRO A 46 -24.02 7.66 -8.06
CA PRO A 46 -23.94 8.30 -6.75
C PRO A 46 -22.51 8.71 -6.36
N ALA A 47 -21.50 7.90 -6.71
CA ALA A 47 -20.11 8.21 -6.40
C ALA A 47 -19.62 9.45 -7.17
N LEU A 48 -19.95 9.58 -8.46
CA LEU A 48 -19.58 10.74 -9.27
C LEU A 48 -20.08 12.06 -8.68
N HIS A 49 -21.26 12.09 -8.05
CA HIS A 49 -21.79 13.30 -7.39
C HIS A 49 -21.00 13.74 -6.15
N THR A 50 -20.20 12.84 -5.57
CA THR A 50 -19.39 13.12 -4.37
C THR A 50 -17.95 13.51 -4.68
N ILE A 51 -17.52 13.28 -5.92
CA ILE A 51 -16.14 13.50 -6.35
C ILE A 51 -16.03 14.88 -7.03
N PRO A 52 -14.98 15.68 -6.75
CA PRO A 52 -14.76 16.95 -7.42
C PRO A 52 -14.65 16.82 -8.95
N ALA A 53 -15.24 17.76 -9.69
CA ALA A 53 -15.31 17.70 -11.15
C ALA A 53 -13.94 17.75 -11.86
N ASP A 54 -12.90 18.27 -11.20
CA ASP A 54 -11.54 18.36 -11.74
C ASP A 54 -10.66 17.14 -11.39
N ALA A 55 -11.22 16.12 -10.75
CA ALA A 55 -10.53 14.89 -10.39
C ALA A 55 -10.14 14.02 -11.60
N GLU A 56 -9.11 13.19 -11.43
CA GLU A 56 -8.88 12.01 -12.28
C GLU A 56 -9.66 10.85 -11.64
N ILE A 57 -10.58 10.24 -12.37
CA ILE A 57 -11.51 9.23 -11.83
C ILE A 57 -11.30 7.92 -12.57
N GLU A 58 -11.01 6.84 -11.86
CA GLU A 58 -11.06 5.48 -12.42
C GLU A 58 -12.19 4.68 -11.77
N VAL A 59 -12.93 3.91 -12.57
CA VAL A 59 -13.78 2.84 -12.02
C VAL A 59 -12.91 1.61 -11.80
N ALA A 60 -12.89 1.11 -10.57
CA ALA A 60 -11.94 0.10 -10.15
C ALA A 60 -12.63 -1.22 -9.79
N PHE A 61 -12.44 -2.26 -10.60
CA PHE A 61 -12.98 -3.59 -10.37
C PHE A 61 -12.07 -4.38 -9.40
N PHE A 62 -12.53 -4.57 -8.16
CA PHE A 62 -11.79 -5.19 -7.05
C PHE A 62 -12.47 -6.44 -6.49
N GLY A 63 -11.79 -7.19 -5.62
CA GLY A 63 -12.37 -8.30 -4.86
C GLY A 63 -12.40 -9.66 -5.56
N GLY A 64 -12.03 -9.70 -6.84
CA GLY A 64 -11.95 -10.92 -7.65
C GLY A 64 -10.73 -10.93 -8.56
N ASN A 65 -10.78 -11.78 -9.57
CA ASN A 65 -9.77 -11.90 -10.61
C ASN A 65 -10.42 -11.60 -11.97
N PHE A 66 -10.46 -10.31 -12.34
CA PHE A 66 -11.27 -9.80 -13.46
C PHE A 66 -10.99 -10.53 -14.78
N THR A 67 -9.73 -10.77 -15.09
CA THR A 67 -9.31 -11.38 -16.37
C THR A 67 -9.59 -12.88 -16.47
N SER A 68 -9.97 -13.53 -15.36
CA SER A 68 -10.43 -14.92 -15.34
C SER A 68 -11.95 -15.05 -15.35
N LEU A 69 -12.70 -13.95 -15.42
CA LEU A 69 -14.11 -14.01 -15.78
C LEU A 69 -14.27 -14.54 -17.21
N PRO A 70 -15.43 -15.14 -17.56
CA PRO A 70 -15.74 -15.45 -18.95
C PRO A 70 -15.54 -14.24 -19.86
N ALA A 71 -14.96 -14.45 -21.03
CA ALA A 71 -14.56 -13.37 -21.94
C ALA A 71 -15.73 -12.46 -22.35
N ASN A 72 -16.94 -13.02 -22.50
CA ASN A 72 -18.16 -12.25 -22.75
C ASN A 72 -18.52 -11.36 -21.56
N LEU A 73 -18.44 -11.89 -20.34
CA LEU A 73 -18.75 -11.14 -19.12
C LEU A 73 -17.74 -10.00 -18.89
N GLN A 74 -16.44 -10.23 -19.16
CA GLN A 74 -15.45 -9.16 -19.17
C GLN A 74 -15.87 -8.04 -20.13
N SER A 75 -16.26 -8.41 -21.36
CA SER A 75 -16.72 -7.44 -22.36
C SER A 75 -18.01 -6.73 -21.94
N GLU A 76 -18.94 -7.40 -21.26
CA GLU A 76 -20.16 -6.78 -20.73
C GLU A 76 -19.83 -5.71 -19.67
N TYR A 77 -18.95 -6.01 -18.72
CA TYR A 77 -18.47 -5.02 -17.74
C TYR A 77 -17.77 -3.83 -18.40
N LEU A 78 -16.90 -4.09 -19.38
CA LEU A 78 -16.17 -3.03 -20.08
C LEU A 78 -17.11 -2.17 -20.95
N ASN A 79 -18.06 -2.79 -21.65
CA ASN A 79 -19.04 -2.09 -22.48
C ASN A 79 -19.97 -1.21 -21.64
N ALA A 80 -20.35 -1.65 -20.44
CA ALA A 80 -21.13 -0.84 -19.51
C ALA A 80 -20.42 0.46 -19.08
N MET A 81 -19.10 0.55 -19.27
CA MET A 81 -18.30 1.74 -19.00
C MET A 81 -18.13 2.68 -20.20
N ALA A 82 -18.52 2.26 -21.41
CA ALA A 82 -18.23 2.98 -22.65
C ALA A 82 -18.73 4.43 -22.63
N ASP A 83 -19.97 4.65 -22.21
CA ASP A 83 -20.58 5.99 -22.15
C ASP A 83 -19.86 6.92 -21.16
N TYR A 84 -19.40 6.38 -20.02
CA TYR A 84 -18.67 7.16 -19.01
C TYR A 84 -17.29 7.59 -19.51
N LEU A 85 -16.63 6.72 -20.28
CA LEU A 85 -15.34 7.01 -20.90
C LEU A 85 -15.49 8.02 -22.04
N SER A 86 -16.45 7.83 -22.94
CA SER A 86 -16.65 8.73 -24.09
C SER A 86 -17.14 10.11 -23.71
N SER A 87 -17.84 10.23 -22.57
CA SER A 87 -18.27 11.52 -22.00
C SER A 87 -17.25 12.14 -21.04
N GLU A 88 -16.06 11.55 -20.90
CA GLU A 88 -14.97 11.99 -20.02
C GLU A 88 -15.37 12.14 -18.53
N ARG A 89 -16.47 11.51 -18.11
CA ARG A 89 -16.89 11.47 -16.69
C ARG A 89 -16.00 10.54 -15.86
N VAL A 90 -15.34 9.60 -16.53
CA VAL A 90 -14.35 8.68 -15.96
C VAL A 90 -13.13 8.70 -16.88
N SER A 91 -11.94 8.81 -16.29
CA SER A 91 -10.66 8.88 -17.00
C SER A 91 -10.12 7.52 -17.44
N GLY A 92 -10.62 6.42 -16.87
CA GLY A 92 -10.20 5.08 -17.24
C GLY A 92 -10.78 3.99 -16.35
N ILE A 93 -10.43 2.73 -16.65
CA ILE A 93 -10.80 1.57 -15.85
C ILE A 93 -9.55 0.97 -15.19
N ARG A 94 -9.68 0.65 -13.91
CA ARG A 94 -8.68 -0.07 -13.12
C ARG A 94 -9.18 -1.48 -12.83
N ILE A 95 -8.33 -2.49 -13.00
CA ILE A 95 -8.67 -3.86 -12.65
C ILE A 95 -7.64 -4.48 -11.70
N SER A 96 -8.10 -5.41 -10.86
CA SER A 96 -7.21 -6.34 -10.15
C SER A 96 -7.31 -7.75 -10.74
N THR A 97 -6.16 -8.42 -10.84
CA THR A 97 -6.04 -9.75 -11.42
C THR A 97 -4.86 -10.52 -10.84
N ARG A 98 -4.78 -11.81 -11.16
CA ARG A 98 -3.64 -12.67 -10.86
C ARG A 98 -2.60 -12.64 -11.99
N PRO A 99 -1.30 -12.84 -11.67
CA PRO A 99 -0.24 -12.89 -12.67
C PRO A 99 -0.43 -13.99 -13.72
N ASP A 100 -0.90 -15.18 -13.32
CA ASP A 100 -1.18 -16.33 -14.20
C ASP A 100 -2.45 -16.18 -15.05
N ALA A 101 -3.15 -15.04 -14.96
CA ALA A 101 -4.38 -14.75 -15.69
C ALA A 101 -4.19 -13.65 -16.75
N ILE A 102 -2.98 -13.54 -17.31
CA ILE A 102 -2.59 -12.53 -18.29
C ILE A 102 -2.16 -13.20 -19.60
N SER A 103 -2.67 -12.69 -20.73
CA SER A 103 -2.26 -13.10 -22.08
C SER A 103 -2.52 -11.98 -23.09
N ALA A 104 -1.88 -12.01 -24.25
CA ALA A 104 -2.06 -10.98 -25.28
C ALA A 104 -3.53 -10.79 -25.72
N PRO A 105 -4.33 -11.86 -25.93
CA PRO A 105 -5.76 -11.70 -26.22
C PRO A 105 -6.55 -11.00 -25.10
N ILE A 106 -6.20 -11.26 -23.84
CA ILE A 106 -6.80 -10.59 -22.68
C ILE A 106 -6.41 -9.11 -22.71
N LEU A 107 -5.12 -8.79 -22.80
CA LEU A 107 -4.64 -7.41 -22.81
C LEU A 107 -5.21 -6.59 -23.97
N ASN A 108 -5.35 -7.19 -25.16
CA ASN A 108 -6.02 -6.55 -26.30
C ASN A 108 -7.48 -6.17 -25.96
N ARG A 109 -8.23 -7.07 -25.32
CA ARG A 109 -9.60 -6.82 -24.88
C ARG A 109 -9.66 -5.70 -23.84
N LEU A 110 -8.77 -5.73 -22.84
CA LEU A 110 -8.71 -4.71 -21.79
C LEU A 110 -8.38 -3.33 -22.39
N ALA A 111 -7.43 -3.25 -23.31
CA ALA A 111 -7.05 -2.00 -23.98
C ALA A 111 -8.22 -1.43 -24.80
N GLN A 112 -8.92 -2.28 -25.56
CA GLN A 112 -10.11 -1.89 -26.32
C GLN A 112 -11.27 -1.44 -25.41
N GLY A 113 -11.38 -2.02 -24.21
CA GLY A 113 -12.40 -1.67 -23.23
C GLY A 113 -12.10 -0.44 -22.38
N GLY A 114 -11.00 0.29 -22.64
CA GLY A 114 -10.66 1.51 -21.90
C GLY A 114 -10.01 1.26 -20.53
N VAL A 115 -9.43 0.08 -20.31
CA VAL A 115 -8.59 -0.17 -19.14
C VAL A 115 -7.31 0.65 -19.24
N THR A 116 -6.99 1.36 -18.16
CA THR A 116 -5.81 2.23 -18.04
C THR A 116 -4.84 1.70 -16.99
N THR A 117 -5.32 0.95 -16.00
CA THR A 117 -4.49 0.43 -14.91
C THR A 117 -4.77 -1.05 -14.63
N ILE A 118 -3.70 -1.86 -14.57
CA ILE A 118 -3.76 -3.27 -14.16
C ILE A 118 -2.97 -3.45 -12.87
N GLU A 119 -3.61 -4.00 -11.84
CA GLU A 119 -2.96 -4.35 -10.59
C GLU A 119 -2.85 -5.87 -10.44
N LEU A 120 -1.61 -6.34 -10.32
CA LEU A 120 -1.30 -7.76 -10.11
C LEU A 120 -1.23 -8.08 -8.61
N GLY A 121 -2.03 -9.05 -8.21
CA GLY A 121 -1.96 -9.69 -6.89
C GLY A 121 -0.77 -10.63 -6.76
N VAL A 122 0.46 -10.10 -6.82
CA VAL A 122 1.74 -10.85 -6.79
C VAL A 122 1.96 -11.55 -5.46
N GLN A 123 1.75 -10.82 -4.37
CA GLN A 123 1.93 -11.21 -2.96
C GLN A 123 3.40 -11.42 -2.57
N SER A 124 4.13 -12.30 -3.26
CA SER A 124 5.55 -12.55 -3.05
C SER A 124 6.21 -12.90 -4.38
N LEU A 125 7.52 -12.67 -4.48
CA LEU A 125 8.35 -13.14 -5.60
C LEU A 125 9.26 -14.31 -5.15
N HIS A 126 9.02 -14.88 -3.96
CA HIS A 126 9.73 -16.05 -3.47
C HIS A 126 8.87 -17.32 -3.62
N ASP A 127 9.32 -18.27 -4.43
CA ASP A 127 8.53 -19.45 -4.81
C ASP A 127 8.12 -20.33 -3.62
N GLU A 128 8.98 -20.46 -2.61
CA GLU A 128 8.63 -21.23 -1.41
C GLU A 128 7.49 -20.58 -0.62
N VAL A 129 7.44 -19.24 -0.59
CA VAL A 129 6.36 -18.49 0.09
C VAL A 129 5.08 -18.60 -0.72
N LEU A 130 5.15 -18.48 -2.06
CA LEU A 130 4.01 -18.67 -2.96
C LEU A 130 3.42 -20.09 -2.84
N LYS A 131 4.29 -21.10 -2.78
CA LYS A 131 3.91 -22.51 -2.60
C LYS A 131 3.28 -22.75 -1.23
N ALA A 132 3.90 -22.28 -0.16
CA ALA A 132 3.36 -22.40 1.20
C ALA A 132 2.02 -21.65 1.35
N SER A 133 1.82 -20.59 0.56
CA SER A 133 0.57 -19.81 0.49
C SER A 133 -0.48 -20.40 -0.47
N SER A 134 -0.17 -21.53 -1.13
CA SER A 134 -1.00 -22.19 -2.14
C SER A 134 -1.46 -21.24 -3.26
N ARG A 135 -0.55 -20.38 -3.77
CA ARG A 135 -0.91 -19.39 -4.80
C ARG A 135 -1.12 -19.97 -6.19
N GLY A 136 -0.52 -21.11 -6.50
CA GLY A 136 -0.73 -21.82 -7.78
C GLY A 136 -0.02 -21.18 -8.98
N TYR A 137 0.91 -20.26 -8.75
CA TYR A 137 1.85 -19.72 -9.74
C TYR A 137 3.22 -19.52 -9.07
N TYR A 138 4.25 -19.29 -9.89
CA TYR A 138 5.63 -19.02 -9.50
C TYR A 138 6.03 -17.57 -9.82
N ALA A 139 7.18 -17.14 -9.33
CA ALA A 139 7.73 -15.81 -9.63
C ALA A 139 7.92 -15.59 -11.14
N GLU A 140 8.25 -16.63 -11.90
CA GLU A 140 8.40 -16.56 -13.37
C GLU A 140 7.10 -16.15 -14.08
N ASP A 141 5.94 -16.60 -13.60
CA ASP A 141 4.64 -16.17 -14.13
C ASP A 141 4.43 -14.67 -13.89
N VAL A 142 4.93 -14.15 -12.76
CA VAL A 142 4.88 -12.72 -12.44
C VAL A 142 5.74 -11.91 -13.39
N PHE A 143 7.00 -12.31 -13.59
CA PHE A 143 7.90 -11.61 -14.50
C PHE A 143 7.33 -11.60 -15.93
N THR A 144 6.85 -12.75 -16.41
CA THR A 144 6.21 -12.88 -17.73
C THR A 144 4.99 -11.97 -17.87
N ALA A 145 4.11 -11.95 -16.87
CA ALA A 145 2.91 -11.10 -16.90
C ALA A 145 3.27 -9.60 -16.89
N CYS A 146 4.24 -9.19 -16.07
CA CYS A 146 4.70 -7.80 -16.00
C CYS A 146 5.33 -7.36 -17.33
N GLU A 147 6.19 -8.17 -17.93
CA GLU A 147 6.80 -7.89 -19.24
C GLU A 147 5.72 -7.73 -20.31
N LEU A 148 4.73 -8.63 -20.34
CA LEU A 148 3.66 -8.57 -21.32
C LEU A 148 2.78 -7.33 -21.12
N ILE A 149 2.41 -6.98 -19.88
CA ILE A 149 1.64 -5.76 -19.59
C ILE A 149 2.39 -4.51 -20.05
N LYS A 150 3.71 -4.46 -19.84
CA LYS A 150 4.56 -3.31 -20.22
C LYS A 150 4.70 -3.11 -21.72
N GLN A 151 4.36 -4.09 -22.55
CA GLN A 151 4.26 -3.92 -24.00
C GLN A 151 3.02 -3.11 -24.42
N TYR A 152 2.10 -2.86 -23.49
CA TYR A 152 0.89 -2.08 -23.68
C TYR A 152 0.97 -0.76 -22.89
N ASN A 153 0.05 0.16 -23.18
CA ASN A 153 -0.02 1.46 -22.51
C ASN A 153 -0.86 1.42 -21.22
N PHE A 154 -0.64 0.40 -20.37
CA PHE A 154 -1.28 0.31 -19.05
C PHE A 154 -0.31 0.81 -17.97
N LYS A 155 -0.84 1.47 -16.95
CA LYS A 155 -0.15 1.60 -15.67
C LYS A 155 -0.13 0.22 -14.99
N LEU A 156 1.02 -0.23 -14.54
CA LEU A 156 1.21 -1.51 -13.83
C LEU A 156 1.31 -1.26 -12.32
N GLY A 157 0.39 -1.85 -11.56
CA GLY A 157 0.47 -1.92 -10.10
C GLY A 157 0.85 -3.32 -9.61
N ILE A 158 1.65 -3.38 -8.54
CA ILE A 158 2.01 -4.63 -7.87
C ILE A 158 1.53 -4.60 -6.41
N GLN A 159 0.77 -5.61 -6.01
CA GLN A 159 0.41 -5.84 -4.63
C GLN A 159 1.34 -6.89 -4.00
N LEU A 160 2.05 -6.51 -2.95
CA LEU A 160 2.86 -7.39 -2.10
C LEU A 160 2.17 -7.63 -0.76
N MET A 161 2.47 -8.78 -0.16
CA MET A 161 2.01 -9.14 1.19
C MET A 161 3.18 -9.59 2.05
N ILE A 162 3.21 -9.12 3.30
CA ILE A 162 4.22 -9.55 4.27
C ILE A 162 3.64 -10.54 5.28
N GLY A 163 4.49 -11.43 5.80
CA GLY A 163 4.11 -12.37 6.86
C GLY A 163 3.22 -13.52 6.37
N LEU A 164 3.32 -13.85 5.08
CA LEU A 164 2.71 -15.07 4.52
C LEU A 164 3.34 -16.34 5.11
N PRO A 165 2.67 -17.51 5.05
CA PRO A 165 3.26 -18.78 5.46
C PRO A 165 4.64 -19.03 4.85
N GLY A 166 5.60 -19.40 5.69
CA GLY A 166 7.00 -19.64 5.29
C GLY A 166 7.79 -18.38 4.96
N SER A 167 7.19 -17.19 5.06
CA SER A 167 7.90 -15.94 4.81
C SER A 167 8.77 -15.53 5.99
N THR A 168 9.84 -14.79 5.68
CA THR A 168 10.77 -14.19 6.63
C THR A 168 11.03 -12.76 6.19
N TYR A 169 11.56 -11.93 7.08
CA TYR A 169 12.00 -10.56 6.75
C TYR A 169 12.86 -10.51 5.46
N TYR A 170 13.79 -11.46 5.29
CA TYR A 170 14.65 -11.53 4.11
C TYR A 170 13.89 -11.89 2.82
N HIS A 171 12.86 -12.72 2.90
CA HIS A 171 11.98 -13.02 1.75
C HIS A 171 11.18 -11.79 1.31
N GLU A 172 10.77 -10.95 2.26
CA GLU A 172 10.06 -9.71 1.93
C GLU A 172 10.99 -8.70 1.24
N LEU A 173 12.21 -8.53 1.76
CA LEU A 173 13.21 -7.69 1.09
C LEU A 173 13.62 -8.22 -0.28
N TYR A 174 13.73 -9.54 -0.43
CA TYR A 174 13.96 -10.19 -1.72
C TYR A 174 12.83 -9.85 -2.72
N SER A 175 11.57 -9.92 -2.27
CA SER A 175 10.42 -9.57 -3.09
C SER A 175 10.40 -8.07 -3.45
N THR A 176 10.76 -7.20 -2.52
CA THR A 176 10.94 -5.76 -2.77
C THR A 176 12.00 -5.50 -3.83
N GLN A 177 13.19 -6.08 -3.69
CA GLN A 177 14.29 -5.91 -4.64
C GLN A 177 13.92 -6.36 -6.06
N ASN A 178 13.23 -7.49 -6.20
CA ASN A 178 12.78 -7.93 -7.52
C ASN A 178 11.62 -7.09 -8.07
N THR A 179 10.75 -6.55 -7.20
CA THR A 179 9.70 -5.60 -7.60
C THR A 179 10.31 -4.29 -8.10
N ILE A 180 11.40 -3.80 -7.47
CA ILE A 180 12.15 -2.63 -7.95
C ILE A 180 12.71 -2.88 -9.36
N LYS A 181 13.28 -4.07 -9.61
CA LYS A 181 13.76 -4.45 -10.96
C LYS A 181 12.64 -4.51 -11.99
N ILE A 182 11.44 -4.98 -11.58
CA ILE A 182 10.26 -4.93 -12.43
C ILE A 182 9.90 -3.48 -12.76
N ASN A 183 10.13 -2.53 -11.85
CA ASN A 183 9.83 -1.10 -12.01
C ASN A 183 8.35 -0.83 -12.38
N PRO A 184 7.37 -1.23 -11.52
CA PRO A 184 5.96 -0.91 -11.71
C PRO A 184 5.68 0.58 -11.45
N ASP A 185 4.56 1.08 -11.96
CA ASP A 185 4.11 2.46 -11.73
C ASP A 185 3.63 2.70 -10.29
N MET A 186 3.24 1.64 -9.58
CA MET A 186 2.76 1.74 -8.20
C MET A 186 2.85 0.41 -7.44
N VAL A 187 2.99 0.49 -6.11
CA VAL A 187 3.00 -0.67 -5.21
C VAL A 187 1.98 -0.52 -4.09
N ARG A 188 1.39 -1.65 -3.68
CA ARG A 188 0.61 -1.79 -2.43
C ARG A 188 1.25 -2.84 -1.55
N ILE A 189 1.28 -2.60 -0.25
CA ILE A 189 1.87 -3.53 0.73
C ILE A 189 0.83 -3.85 1.81
N TYR A 190 0.49 -5.12 1.94
CA TYR A 190 -0.51 -5.58 2.91
C TYR A 190 0.09 -6.58 3.92
N PRO A 191 0.04 -6.29 5.22
CA PRO A 191 0.32 -7.29 6.23
C PRO A 191 -0.72 -8.41 6.19
N THR A 192 -0.26 -9.65 6.28
CA THR A 192 -1.12 -10.84 6.31
C THR A 192 -1.90 -10.90 7.62
N LEU A 193 -3.22 -11.05 7.54
CA LEU A 193 -4.11 -11.23 8.68
C LEU A 193 -4.68 -12.65 8.69
N VAL A 194 -4.93 -13.18 9.89
CA VAL A 194 -5.71 -14.40 10.07
C VAL A 194 -7.17 -14.00 10.09
N ILE A 195 -7.89 -14.30 9.02
CA ILE A 195 -9.32 -14.02 8.88
C ILE A 195 -10.10 -15.29 9.17
N GLU A 196 -11.21 -15.18 9.89
CA GLU A 196 -12.06 -16.33 10.24
C GLU A 196 -12.51 -17.11 8.98
N ASP A 197 -12.62 -18.43 9.11
CA ASP A 197 -12.97 -19.37 8.03
C ASP A 197 -12.04 -19.30 6.81
N THR A 198 -10.74 -19.11 7.06
CA THR A 198 -9.70 -19.22 6.03
C THR A 198 -8.75 -20.38 6.33
N GLY A 199 -7.97 -20.78 5.33
CA GLY A 199 -6.90 -21.76 5.52
C GLY A 199 -5.89 -21.32 6.60
N LEU A 200 -5.56 -20.03 6.65
CA LEU A 200 -4.73 -19.44 7.69
C LEU A 200 -5.34 -19.55 9.07
N HIS A 201 -6.67 -19.38 9.20
CA HIS A 201 -7.34 -19.59 10.49
C HIS A 201 -7.14 -21.01 11.00
N HIS A 202 -7.31 -22.01 10.12
CA HIS A 202 -7.07 -23.40 10.50
C HIS A 202 -5.60 -23.68 10.84
N MET A 203 -4.64 -23.07 10.13
CA MET A 203 -3.21 -23.18 10.45
C MET A 203 -2.87 -22.52 11.78
N TYR A 204 -3.46 -21.36 12.06
CA TYR A 204 -3.30 -20.64 13.32
C TYR A 204 -3.82 -21.45 14.51
N LEU A 205 -5.03 -22.01 14.42
CA LEU A 205 -5.61 -22.87 15.46
C LEU A 205 -4.78 -24.14 15.73
N ARG A 206 -4.02 -24.62 14.73
CA ARG A 206 -3.11 -25.77 14.86
C ARG A 206 -1.69 -25.37 15.29
N ASN A 207 -1.42 -24.09 15.53
CA ASN A 207 -0.09 -23.54 15.80
C ASN A 207 0.94 -23.83 14.69
N THR A 208 0.51 -24.08 13.45
CA THR A 208 1.41 -24.27 12.29
C THR A 208 1.65 -22.97 11.51
N TYR A 209 1.03 -21.87 11.95
CA TYR A 209 1.27 -20.51 11.46
C TYR A 209 1.11 -19.52 12.61
N GLN A 210 2.02 -18.56 12.68
CA GLN A 210 1.92 -17.41 13.57
C GLN A 210 2.05 -16.15 12.71
N PRO A 211 1.07 -15.21 12.78
CA PRO A 211 1.20 -13.95 12.07
C PRO A 211 2.25 -13.06 12.74
N LEU A 212 2.77 -12.09 11.99
CA LEU A 212 3.63 -11.05 12.55
C LEU A 212 2.90 -10.27 13.65
N SER A 213 3.65 -9.81 14.65
CA SER A 213 3.20 -8.74 15.53
C SER A 213 3.07 -7.43 14.76
N LEU A 214 2.34 -6.46 15.34
CA LEU A 214 2.19 -5.14 14.73
C LEU A 214 3.54 -4.44 14.55
N ASP A 215 4.44 -4.54 15.53
CA ASP A 215 5.76 -3.91 15.49
C ASP A 215 6.66 -4.54 14.42
N GLU A 216 6.72 -5.87 14.34
CA GLU A 216 7.48 -6.57 13.28
C GLU A 216 6.96 -6.21 11.88
N ALA A 217 5.64 -6.06 11.73
CA ALA A 217 5.04 -5.65 10.47
C ALA A 217 5.39 -4.20 10.12
N ILE A 218 5.34 -3.27 11.08
CA ILE A 218 5.74 -1.87 10.87
C ILE A 218 7.21 -1.79 10.47
N GLU A 219 8.10 -2.49 11.17
CA GLU A 219 9.54 -2.51 10.86
C GLU A 219 9.81 -3.09 9.47
N THR A 220 9.15 -4.19 9.11
CA THR A 220 9.32 -4.80 7.79
C THR A 220 8.82 -3.85 6.68
N VAL A 221 7.61 -3.30 6.81
CA VAL A 221 7.06 -2.39 5.79
C VAL A 221 7.84 -1.08 5.72
N LEU A 222 8.36 -0.56 6.83
CA LEU A 222 9.24 0.62 6.83
C LEU A 222 10.45 0.41 5.91
N GLN A 223 11.12 -0.73 6.02
CA GLN A 223 12.29 -1.06 5.20
C GLN A 223 11.93 -1.23 3.72
N MET A 224 10.81 -1.90 3.43
CA MET A 224 10.30 -2.00 2.06
C MET A 224 9.94 -0.62 1.50
N TYR A 225 9.27 0.22 2.30
CA TYR A 225 8.81 1.54 1.89
C TYR A 225 9.98 2.47 1.55
N MET A 226 11.01 2.52 2.40
CA MET A 226 12.22 3.30 2.11
C MET A 226 12.88 2.85 0.80
N GLN A 227 13.00 1.54 0.55
CA GLN A 227 13.58 1.03 -0.70
C GLN A 227 12.76 1.45 -1.94
N PHE A 228 11.42 1.40 -1.85
CA PHE A 228 10.57 1.89 -2.95
C PHE A 228 10.68 3.41 -3.14
N GLN A 229 10.78 4.19 -2.05
CA GLN A 229 10.99 5.64 -2.16
C GLN A 229 12.36 5.97 -2.79
N ILE A 230 13.43 5.26 -2.41
CA ILE A 230 14.77 5.39 -3.02
C ILE A 230 14.72 5.04 -4.52
N ALA A 231 13.96 4.02 -4.89
CA ALA A 231 13.76 3.63 -6.30
C ALA A 231 12.75 4.53 -7.06
N HIS A 232 12.20 5.56 -6.42
CA HIS A 232 11.16 6.43 -6.96
C HIS A 232 9.88 5.71 -7.42
N ILE A 233 9.53 4.59 -6.77
CA ILE A 233 8.31 3.82 -7.02
C ILE A 233 7.25 4.20 -5.97
N PRO A 234 6.10 4.77 -6.38
CA PRO A 234 5.05 5.17 -5.44
C PRO A 234 4.43 3.97 -4.69
N VAL A 235 4.46 3.99 -3.35
CA VAL A 235 3.66 3.08 -2.52
C VAL A 235 2.32 3.76 -2.22
N ILE A 236 1.28 3.37 -2.96
CA ILE A 236 -0.03 4.02 -2.90
C ILE A 236 -0.90 3.50 -1.75
N ARG A 237 -0.49 2.40 -1.10
CA ARG A 237 -1.20 1.83 0.05
C ARG A 237 -0.29 0.97 0.93
N MET A 238 -0.38 1.18 2.24
CA MET A 238 0.19 0.31 3.26
C MET A 238 -0.90 -0.08 4.27
N GLY A 239 -1.10 -1.38 4.46
CA GLY A 239 -2.15 -1.90 5.32
C GLY A 239 -3.53 -1.98 4.66
N LEU A 240 -4.33 -2.94 5.12
CA LEU A 240 -5.66 -3.21 4.60
C LEU A 240 -6.62 -2.05 4.92
N HIS A 241 -7.49 -1.68 3.97
CA HIS A 241 -8.67 -0.87 4.27
C HIS A 241 -9.88 -1.80 4.34
N PRO A 242 -10.14 -2.43 5.49
CA PRO A 242 -11.33 -3.24 5.61
C PRO A 242 -12.58 -2.38 5.46
N GLY A 243 -13.59 -2.90 4.77
CA GLY A 243 -14.96 -2.47 4.99
C GLY A 243 -15.35 -2.57 6.47
N GLU A 244 -16.47 -1.96 6.87
CA GLU A 244 -16.97 -2.11 8.24
C GLU A 244 -17.16 -3.58 8.64
N GLU A 245 -17.50 -4.44 7.67
CA GLU A 245 -17.71 -5.87 7.83
C GLU A 245 -16.46 -6.61 8.33
N LEU A 246 -15.30 -6.44 7.70
CA LEU A 246 -14.07 -7.11 8.16
C LEU A 246 -13.63 -6.60 9.56
N ARG A 247 -14.07 -5.41 9.98
CA ARG A 247 -13.82 -4.86 11.32
C ARG A 247 -14.78 -5.38 12.38
N GLN A 248 -15.82 -6.13 12.01
CA GLN A 248 -16.73 -6.71 13.00
C GLN A 248 -15.98 -7.69 13.91
N PRO A 249 -16.29 -7.71 15.23
CA PRO A 249 -15.68 -8.63 16.17
C PRO A 249 -15.81 -10.08 15.69
N GLY A 250 -14.69 -10.82 15.69
CA GLY A 250 -14.63 -12.21 15.25
C GLY A 250 -14.12 -12.42 13.83
N ASN A 251 -14.16 -11.42 12.94
CA ASN A 251 -13.71 -11.61 11.55
C ASN A 251 -12.19 -11.61 11.39
N ILE A 252 -11.47 -10.73 12.10
CA ILE A 252 -10.00 -10.78 12.21
C ILE A 252 -9.65 -11.53 13.50
N ILE A 253 -9.07 -12.71 13.35
CA ILE A 253 -8.70 -13.61 14.46
C ILE A 253 -7.35 -13.21 15.04
N ALA A 254 -6.37 -12.90 14.19
CA ALA A 254 -5.02 -12.56 14.62
C ALA A 254 -4.24 -11.80 13.52
N GLY A 255 -3.12 -11.20 13.92
CA GLY A 255 -2.17 -10.53 13.03
C GLY A 255 -2.14 -9.00 13.18
N PRO A 256 -1.27 -8.32 12.40
CA PRO A 256 -0.89 -6.93 12.60
C PRO A 256 -1.93 -5.95 12.01
N PHE A 257 -3.18 -6.02 12.48
CA PHE A 257 -4.22 -5.13 12.04
C PHE A 257 -4.17 -3.78 12.76
N HIS A 258 -4.11 -2.70 11.98
CA HIS A 258 -4.35 -1.35 12.48
C HIS A 258 -5.06 -0.52 11.39
N PRO A 259 -6.14 0.22 11.70
CA PRO A 259 -6.89 1.00 10.70
C PRO A 259 -6.05 2.10 10.04
N ALA A 260 -5.01 2.58 10.73
CA ALA A 260 -4.07 3.57 10.23
C ALA A 260 -2.64 3.00 10.10
N PHE A 261 -2.50 1.74 9.69
CA PHE A 261 -1.19 1.07 9.59
C PHE A 261 -0.16 1.90 8.78
N GLY A 262 -0.54 2.44 7.63
CA GLY A 262 0.36 3.30 6.84
C GLY A 262 0.83 4.57 7.56
N GLU A 263 -0.01 5.16 8.40
CA GLU A 263 0.38 6.30 9.26
C GLU A 263 1.42 5.87 10.30
N LEU A 264 1.30 4.65 10.86
CA LEU A 264 2.30 4.13 11.80
C LEU A 264 3.65 3.89 11.13
N VAL A 265 3.66 3.40 9.88
CA VAL A 265 4.89 3.26 9.09
C VAL A 265 5.52 4.62 8.79
N GLU A 266 4.73 5.62 8.40
CA GLU A 266 5.23 7.00 8.20
C GLU A 266 5.77 7.60 9.50
N GLN A 267 5.11 7.38 10.64
CA GLN A 267 5.61 7.79 11.95
C GLN A 267 6.97 7.17 12.27
N ALA A 268 7.14 5.88 11.98
CA ALA A 268 8.41 5.20 12.16
C ALA A 268 9.51 5.75 11.22
N LEU A 269 9.15 6.18 10.01
CA LEU A 269 10.08 6.83 9.09
C LEU A 269 10.47 8.24 9.53
N PHE A 270 9.51 9.06 9.98
CA PHE A 270 9.80 10.36 10.59
C PHE A 270 10.69 10.21 11.84
N LYS A 271 10.51 9.13 12.60
CA LYS A 271 11.36 8.80 13.74
C LYS A 271 12.83 8.70 13.33
N GLN A 272 13.12 7.90 12.30
CA GLN A 272 14.47 7.71 11.75
C GLN A 272 15.01 8.96 11.05
N GLN A 273 14.16 9.67 10.29
CA GLN A 273 14.53 10.89 9.56
C GLN A 273 15.03 12.02 10.47
N ALA A 274 14.52 12.11 11.70
CA ALA A 274 14.96 13.13 12.65
C ALA A 274 16.32 12.79 13.30
N GLU A 275 16.76 11.54 13.29
CA GLU A 275 17.97 11.11 14.03
C GLU A 275 19.24 11.83 13.56
N PRO A 276 19.53 11.99 12.25
CA PRO A 276 20.69 12.77 11.80
C PRO A 276 20.68 14.22 12.28
N LEU A 277 19.50 14.84 12.40
CA LEU A 277 19.37 16.20 12.91
C LEU A 277 19.63 16.29 14.42
N LEU A 278 19.14 15.30 15.18
CA LEU A 278 19.38 15.25 16.63
C LEU A 278 20.85 14.96 16.94
N LEU A 279 21.50 14.08 16.17
CA LEU A 279 22.94 13.84 16.27
C LEU A 279 23.73 15.11 15.95
N TRP A 280 23.44 15.75 14.82
CA TRP A 280 24.04 17.03 14.43
C TRP A 280 23.87 18.07 15.54
N TYR A 281 22.67 18.19 16.13
CA TYR A 281 22.39 19.13 17.21
C TYR A 281 23.28 18.88 18.43
N LYS A 282 23.48 17.61 18.84
CA LYS A 282 24.36 17.26 19.97
C LYS A 282 25.83 17.56 19.67
N GLU A 283 26.29 17.26 18.46
CA GLU A 283 27.67 17.53 18.02
C GLU A 283 28.01 19.03 18.00
N HIS A 284 27.00 19.90 17.85
CA HIS A 284 27.15 21.35 17.81
C HIS A 284 26.99 22.02 19.19
N GLY A 285 27.32 21.29 20.27
CA GLY A 285 27.45 21.84 21.62
C GLY A 285 26.21 21.76 22.50
N HIS A 286 25.17 21.04 22.08
CA HIS A 286 23.92 20.90 22.83
C HIS A 286 23.74 19.48 23.40
N ALA A 287 24.57 19.12 24.40
CA ALA A 287 24.62 17.76 24.94
C ALA A 287 23.32 17.30 25.63
N SER A 288 22.56 18.22 26.23
CA SER A 288 21.29 18.00 26.93
C SER A 288 20.43 19.26 26.88
N GLY A 289 19.10 19.13 26.93
CA GLY A 289 18.19 20.29 27.05
C GLY A 289 16.97 20.25 26.13
N ASN A 290 16.36 21.40 25.89
CA ASN A 290 15.19 21.53 25.04
C ASN A 290 15.62 21.69 23.57
N VAL A 291 15.09 20.85 22.69
CA VAL A 291 15.31 20.94 21.23
C VAL A 291 13.98 21.14 20.54
N LYS A 292 13.92 22.03 19.55
CA LYS A 292 12.73 22.18 18.69
C LYS A 292 12.92 21.36 17.42
N LEU A 293 11.93 20.53 17.10
CA LEU A 293 11.80 19.92 15.78
C LEU A 293 10.66 20.58 15.03
N TYR A 294 11.00 21.19 13.91
CA TYR A 294 10.08 21.86 13.01
C TYR A 294 9.62 20.92 11.92
N VAL A 295 8.35 21.03 11.54
CA VAL A 295 7.76 20.26 10.45
C VAL A 295 6.61 21.05 9.82
N ASN A 296 6.22 20.69 8.60
CA ASN A 296 4.95 21.17 8.06
C ASN A 296 3.78 20.78 9.00
N PRO A 297 2.78 21.65 9.25
CA PRO A 297 1.65 21.32 10.12
C PRO A 297 0.88 20.05 9.73
N ARG A 298 0.91 19.67 8.45
CA ARG A 298 0.26 18.44 7.94
C ARG A 298 0.98 17.15 8.36
N ASP A 299 2.24 17.23 8.77
CA ASP A 299 3.06 16.09 9.15
C ASP A 299 3.35 16.05 10.66
N ILE A 300 2.77 16.97 11.45
CA ILE A 300 3.00 17.04 12.89
C ILE A 300 2.57 15.75 13.60
N SER A 301 1.50 15.08 13.15
CA SER A 301 1.07 13.79 13.70
C SER A 301 2.11 12.70 13.45
N LYS A 302 2.73 12.72 12.27
CA LYS A 302 3.76 11.76 11.86
C LYS A 302 5.05 11.97 12.66
N LEU A 303 5.45 13.22 12.85
CA LEU A 303 6.62 13.57 13.67
C LEU A 303 6.43 13.15 15.13
N VAL A 304 5.29 13.51 15.74
CA VAL A 304 5.01 13.25 17.16
C VAL A 304 4.84 11.77 17.46
N GLY A 305 4.24 11.03 16.52
CA GLY A 305 3.92 9.62 16.68
C GLY A 305 2.68 9.37 17.55
N ASN A 306 2.05 8.22 17.34
CA ASN A 306 0.89 7.79 18.12
C ASN A 306 1.22 7.81 19.62
N LYS A 307 0.35 8.40 20.45
CA LYS A 307 0.56 8.59 21.89
C LYS A 307 1.93 9.23 22.24
N ARG A 308 2.48 10.08 21.34
CA ARG A 308 3.79 10.74 21.49
C ARG A 308 4.98 9.77 21.53
N ALA A 309 4.84 8.58 20.93
CA ALA A 309 5.87 7.53 21.00
C ALA A 309 7.24 7.99 20.48
N ASN A 310 7.29 8.76 19.38
CA ASN A 310 8.56 9.25 18.84
C ASN A 310 9.24 10.24 19.79
N ILE A 311 8.46 11.15 20.39
CA ILE A 311 8.96 12.12 21.38
C ILE A 311 9.59 11.41 22.58
N PHE A 312 8.90 10.41 23.14
CA PHE A 312 9.43 9.65 24.28
C PHE A 312 10.66 8.81 23.90
N TRP A 313 10.67 8.26 22.68
CA TRP A 313 11.82 7.51 22.17
C TRP A 313 13.05 8.41 22.04
N TRP A 314 12.93 9.59 21.43
CA TRP A 314 14.05 10.53 21.32
C TRP A 314 14.51 11.07 22.68
N GLN A 315 13.58 11.36 23.60
CA GLN A 315 13.91 11.76 24.97
C GLN A 315 14.78 10.71 25.68
N SER A 316 14.42 9.45 25.53
CA SER A 316 15.12 8.34 26.19
C SER A 316 16.47 8.04 25.53
N ASN A 317 16.58 8.13 24.20
CA ASN A 317 17.80 7.75 23.46
C ASN A 317 18.82 8.89 23.31
N TYR A 318 18.38 10.15 23.30
CA TYR A 318 19.25 11.30 23.08
C TYR A 318 19.41 12.22 24.29
N ASP A 319 18.68 12.01 25.39
CA ASP A 319 18.65 12.91 26.55
C ASP A 319 18.26 14.36 26.18
N LEU A 320 17.31 14.48 25.24
CA LEU A 320 16.80 15.75 24.72
C LEU A 320 15.29 15.87 24.91
N LYS A 321 14.82 16.98 25.47
CA LYS A 321 13.40 17.30 25.54
C LYS A 321 12.94 17.89 24.21
N VAL A 322 12.45 17.00 23.34
CA VAL A 322 11.93 17.35 22.01
C VAL A 322 10.60 18.11 22.11
N ILE A 323 10.53 19.25 21.41
CA ILE A 323 9.35 20.10 21.28
C ILE A 323 8.99 20.18 19.79
N PRO A 324 7.89 19.55 19.35
CA PRO A 324 7.44 19.61 17.97
C PRO A 324 6.79 20.96 17.67
N VAL A 325 7.11 21.55 16.52
CA VAL A 325 6.58 22.85 16.07
C VAL A 325 6.13 22.76 14.61
N GLY A 326 4.88 23.11 14.33
CA GLY A 326 4.35 23.18 12.97
C GLY A 326 4.60 24.54 12.33
N ILE A 327 5.24 24.60 11.16
CA ILE A 327 5.49 25.84 10.41
C ILE A 327 5.20 25.67 8.92
N ASP A 328 4.52 26.63 8.30
CA ASP A 328 4.11 26.55 6.89
C ASP A 328 5.28 26.73 5.90
N GLN A 329 6.43 27.24 6.39
CA GLN A 329 7.62 27.46 5.58
C GLN A 329 8.32 26.17 5.15
N LEU A 330 8.10 25.05 5.85
CA LEU A 330 8.70 23.76 5.50
C LEU A 330 7.80 22.98 4.55
N SER A 331 8.43 22.29 3.61
CA SER A 331 7.72 21.37 2.72
C SER A 331 7.19 20.14 3.47
N GLN A 332 6.19 19.45 2.93
CA GLN A 332 5.79 18.16 3.49
C GLN A 332 6.95 17.17 3.44
N ASN A 333 7.08 16.34 4.48
CA ASN A 333 8.18 15.38 4.69
C ASN A 333 9.58 16.02 4.88
N GLU A 334 9.63 17.31 5.24
CA GLU A 334 10.86 17.99 5.66
C GLU A 334 10.84 18.20 7.18
N ILE A 335 11.97 17.93 7.84
CA ILE A 335 12.15 18.16 9.28
C ILE A 335 13.24 19.21 9.46
N GLY A 336 13.02 20.16 10.37
CA GLY A 336 14.02 21.11 10.82
C GLY A 336 14.39 20.91 12.28
N VAL A 337 15.61 21.25 12.67
CA VAL A 337 16.05 21.27 14.08
C VAL A 337 16.54 22.66 14.46
N SER A 338 16.26 23.07 15.69
CA SER A 338 16.75 24.34 16.24
C SER A 338 16.87 24.31 17.76
N THR A 339 17.51 25.35 18.31
CA THR A 339 17.51 25.58 19.75
C THR A 339 16.13 26.01 20.26
N PHE A 340 15.97 26.06 21.58
CA PHE A 340 14.71 26.47 22.20
C PHE A 340 14.37 27.95 21.96
N ASP A 341 15.35 28.82 21.79
CA ASP A 341 15.13 30.27 21.69
C ASP A 341 14.88 30.73 20.25
N ASP A 342 15.28 29.92 19.28
CA ASP A 342 15.12 30.24 17.87
C ASP A 342 13.68 30.04 17.38
N ASN A 343 13.29 30.86 16.40
CA ASN A 343 11.97 30.79 15.75
C ASN A 343 12.01 30.15 14.35
N SER A 344 13.18 29.70 13.91
CA SER A 344 13.40 29.04 12.63
C SER A 344 14.38 27.87 12.75
N PRO A 345 14.31 26.87 11.85
CA PRO A 345 15.30 25.79 11.80
C PRO A 345 16.72 26.31 11.56
N LEU A 346 17.71 25.75 12.27
CA LEU A 346 19.13 25.95 11.99
C LEU A 346 19.64 24.99 10.91
N LYS A 347 19.05 23.80 10.85
CA LYS A 347 19.32 22.78 9.84
C LYS A 347 18.02 22.07 9.49
N THR A 348 17.86 21.70 8.24
CA THR A 348 16.74 20.87 7.77
C THR A 348 17.24 19.62 7.10
N ILE A 349 16.36 18.63 6.99
CA ILE A 349 16.54 17.45 6.17
C ILE A 349 15.20 17.08 5.51
N THR A 350 15.21 17.06 4.19
CA THR A 350 14.10 16.55 3.39
C THR A 350 14.08 15.02 3.43
N ARG A 351 12.93 14.41 3.08
CA ARG A 351 12.83 12.96 2.93
C ARG A 351 13.82 12.42 1.91
N GLU A 352 14.03 13.14 0.81
CA GLU A 352 14.96 12.73 -0.26
C GLU A 352 16.40 12.72 0.24
N GLU A 353 16.84 13.77 0.93
CA GLU A 353 18.19 13.83 1.52
C GLU A 353 18.40 12.71 2.55
N PHE A 354 17.42 12.46 3.42
CA PHE A 354 17.49 11.36 4.38
C PHE A 354 17.63 10.00 3.71
N LEU A 355 16.80 9.71 2.70
CA LEU A 355 16.85 8.44 1.98
C LEU A 355 18.18 8.28 1.21
N SER A 356 18.79 9.37 0.75
CA SER A 356 20.12 9.36 0.14
C SER A 356 21.22 8.96 1.14
N LEU A 357 21.15 9.46 2.39
CA LEU A 357 22.06 9.03 3.48
C LEU A 357 21.92 7.53 3.75
N VAL A 358 20.68 7.06 3.95
CA VAL A 358 20.38 5.63 4.18
C VAL A 358 20.92 4.76 3.04
N ASN A 359 20.74 5.18 1.78
CA ASN A 359 21.20 4.42 0.62
C ASN A 359 22.73 4.35 0.50
N THR A 360 23.45 5.38 0.98
CA THR A 360 24.92 5.44 0.95
C THR A 360 25.58 4.83 2.19
N GLY A 361 24.79 4.41 3.20
CA GLY A 361 25.27 3.86 4.46
C GLY A 361 25.94 4.90 5.36
N GLN A 362 25.63 6.18 5.15
CA GLN A 362 26.06 7.33 5.96
C GLN A 362 24.98 7.68 6.97
#